data_AF-A0A8T3M5G6-F1
#
_entry.id   AF-A0A8T3M5G6-F1
#
_cell.length_a   1.000
_cell.length_b   1.000
_cell.length_c   1.000
_cell.angle_alpha   90.00
_cell.angle_beta   90.00
_cell.angle_gamma   90.00
#
_symmetry.space_group_name_H-M   'P 1'
#
loop_
_entity.id
_entity.type
_entity.pdbx_description
1 polymer ?
#
loop_
_entity_poly.entity_id
_entity_poly.type
_entity_poly.pdbx_seq_one_letter_code
_entity_poly.pdbx_strand_id
1 'polypeptide(L)' 'MRIGLLGLGLIGGSVVRALRRSSGPDGSAAWTIAAWTPSGRGPAAAIEDGVIDRVATSPESAIEDADLIV' A
#
# COMPACT_ATOMS: atom_id res chain seq x y z
N MET A 1 1.80 1.72 11.73
CA MET A 1 0.66 0.83 11.42
C MET A 1 0.87 0.20 10.06
N ARG A 2 0.52 -1.08 9.90
CA ARG A 2 0.69 -1.89 8.68
C ARG A 2 -0.62 -2.01 7.94
N ILE A 3 -0.62 -1.64 6.67
CA ILE A 3 -1.77 -1.76 5.79
C ILE A 3 -1.46 -2.81 4.73
N GLY A 4 -2.32 -3.83 4.64
CA GLY A 4 -2.34 -4.78 3.54
C GLY A 4 -3.41 -4.36 2.53
N LEU A 5 -3.04 -4.23 1.26
CA LEU A 5 -3.95 -3.80 0.19
C LEU A 5 -4.12 -4.91 -0.86
N LEU A 6 -5.35 -5.41 -1.00
CA LEU A 6 -5.73 -6.41 -2.00
C LEU A 6 -6.46 -5.73 -3.16
N GLY A 7 -5.70 -5.17 -4.09
CA GLY A 7 -6.26 -4.39 -5.19
C GLY A 7 -5.71 -2.97 -5.25
N LEU A 8 -4.80 -2.72 -6.19
CA LEU A 8 -4.22 -1.40 -6.45
C LEU A 8 -4.60 -0.90 -7.84
N GLY A 9 -5.89 -0.64 -8.01
CA GLY A 9 -6.47 0.07 -9.15
C GLY A 9 -6.67 1.56 -8.86
N LEU A 10 -7.66 2.18 -9.51
CA LEU A 10 -7.98 3.60 -9.30
C LEU A 10 -8.33 3.93 -7.84
N ILE A 11 -9.15 3.09 -7.20
CA ILE A 11 -9.60 3.31 -5.81
C ILE A 11 -8.44 3.12 -4.83
N GLY A 12 -7.83 1.93 -4.80
CA GLY A 12 -6.71 1.63 -3.91
C GLY A 12 -5.56 2.63 -4.07
N GLY A 13 -5.19 2.97 -5.31
CA GLY A 13 -4.16 3.97 -5.57
C GLY A 13 -4.50 5.36 -5.06
N SER A 14 -5.78 5.77 -5.11
CA SER A 14 -6.22 7.06 -4.59
C SER A 14 -6.20 7.11 -3.06
N VAL A 15 -6.56 6.01 -2.40
CA VAL A 15 -6.46 5.86 -0.93
C VAL A 15 -5.02 5.98 -0.48
N VAL A 16 -4.11 5.20 -1.08
CA VAL A 16 -2.69 5.20 -0.73
C VAL A 16 -2.06 6.59 -0.92
N ARG A 17 -2.35 7.28 -2.03
CA ARG A 17 -1.89 8.67 -2.25
C ARG A 17 -2.48 9.67 -1.27
N ALA A 18 -3.71 9.45 -0.78
CA ALA A 18 -4.29 10.30 0.26
C ALA A 18 -3.56 10.10 1.59
N LEU A 19 -3.29 8.85 1.98
CA LEU A 19 -2.54 8.51 3.19
C LEU A 19 -1.13 9.11 3.19
N ARG A 20 -0.43 9.07 2.05
CA ARG A 20 0.89 9.69 1.91
C ARG A 20 0.85 11.20 2.08
N ARG A 21 -0.19 11.86 1.57
CA ARG A 21 -0.37 13.32 1.74
C ARG A 21 -0.81 13.72 3.15
N SER A 22 -1.56 12.87 3.85
CA SER A 22 -2.00 13.16 5.22
C SER A 22 -0.92 12.88 6.27
N SER A 23 0.12 12.13 5.91
CA SER A 23 1.29 11.92 6.77
C SER A 23 2.10 13.23 6.78
N GLY A 24 2.03 13.99 7.88
CA GLY A 24 2.68 15.29 8.02
C GLY A 24 4.22 15.24 8.03
N PRO A 25 4.90 16.40 8.01
CA PRO A 25 6.37 16.48 7.97
C PRO A 25 7.08 15.92 9.21
N ASP A 26 6.35 15.65 10.29
CA ASP A 26 6.82 15.02 11.52
C ASP A 26 6.67 13.48 11.54
N GLY A 27 6.10 12.89 10.47
CA GLY A 27 6.00 11.44 10.32
C GLY A 27 5.04 10.76 11.30
N SER A 28 4.14 11.50 11.96
CA SER A 28 3.34 11.02 13.10
C SER A 28 2.32 9.91 12.79
N ALA A 29 2.17 9.50 11.53
CA ALA A 29 1.63 8.19 11.18
C ALA A 29 2.43 7.57 10.03
N ALA A 30 3.59 6.97 10.33
CA ALA A 30 4.31 6.14 9.39
C ALA A 30 3.50 4.86 9.09
N TRP A 31 2.66 4.94 8.06
CA TRP A 31 1.97 3.78 7.49
C TRP A 31 2.97 2.97 6.67
N THR A 32 3.10 1.69 6.98
CA THR A 32 3.79 0.74 6.10
C THR A 32 2.74 0.02 5.27
N ILE A 33 2.82 0.10 3.95
CA ILE A 33 1.80 -0.35 3.02
C ILE A 33 2.39 -1.45 2.14
N ALA A 34 1.80 -2.64 2.21
CA ALA A 34 2.06 -3.74 1.29
C ALA A 34 0.87 -3.91 0.34
N ALA A 35 1.12 -4.04 -0.96
CA ALA A 35 0.05 -4.15 -1.94
C ALA A 35 0.23 -5.36 -2.86
N TRP A 36 -0.90 -6.00 -3.20
CA TRP A 36 -0.98 -7.07 -4.18
C TRP A 36 -2.09 -6.81 -5.21
N THR A 37 -1.85 -7.24 -6.45
CA THR A 37 -2.88 -7.36 -7.49
C THR A 37 -2.58 -8.60 -8.34
N PRO A 38 -3.57 -9.24 -8.99
CA PRO A 38 -3.35 -10.42 -9.81
C PRO A 38 -2.32 -10.23 -10.93
N SER A 39 -2.28 -9.04 -11.54
CA SER A 39 -1.36 -8.74 -12.64
C SER A 39 0.01 -8.21 -12.20
N GLY A 40 0.18 -7.87 -10.91
CA GLY A 40 1.38 -7.20 -10.39
C GLY A 40 1.63 -5.76 -10.88
N ARG A 41 1.02 -5.33 -11.99
CA ARG A 41 1.29 -4.03 -12.63
C ARG A 41 1.04 -2.82 -11.73
N GLY A 42 -0.05 -2.83 -10.97
CA GLY A 42 -0.37 -1.72 -10.06
C GLY A 42 0.70 -1.55 -8.97
N PRO A 43 0.96 -2.57 -8.13
CA PRO A 43 2.00 -2.51 -7.12
C PRO A 43 3.39 -2.19 -7.65
N ALA A 44 3.76 -2.70 -8.83
CA ALA A 44 5.04 -2.39 -9.47
C ALA A 44 5.20 -0.89 -9.78
N ALA A 45 4.18 -0.25 -10.37
CA ALA A 45 4.23 1.19 -10.60
C ALA A 45 4.19 1.98 -9.26
N ALA A 46 3.42 1.51 -8.29
CA ALA A 46 3.26 2.21 -7.02
C ALA A 46 4.50 2.20 -6.11
N ILE A 47 5.31 1.14 -6.18
CA ILE A 47 6.58 1.10 -5.44
C ILE A 47 7.59 2.06 -6.08
N GLU A 48 7.59 2.18 -7.41
CA GLU A 48 8.41 3.15 -8.16
C GLU A 48 8.02 4.60 -7.82
N ASP A 49 6.72 4.87 -7.68
CA ASP A 49 6.18 6.17 -7.26
C ASP A 49 6.39 6.48 -5.76
N GLY A 50 6.95 5.54 -4.98
CA GLY A 50 7.16 5.68 -3.54
C GLY A 50 5.86 5.77 -2.72
N VAL A 51 4.72 5.34 -3.28
CA VAL A 51 3.43 5.46 -2.60
C VAL A 51 3.11 4.24 -1.73
N ILE A 52 3.71 3.07 -2.00
CA ILE A 52 3.70 1.90 -1.11
C ILE A 52 5.12 1.56 -0.65
N ASP A 53 5.26 0.65 0.31
CA ASP A 53 6.56 0.24 0.86
C ASP A 53 6.98 -1.17 0.42
N ARG A 54 6.01 -2.02 0.03
CA ARG A 54 6.29 -3.40 -0.39
C ARG A 54 5.33 -3.88 -1.47
N VAL A 55 5.87 -4.53 -2.48
CA VAL A 55 5.10 -5.35 -3.43
C VAL A 55 4.98 -6.76 -2.86
N ALA A 56 3.76 -7.20 -2.58
CA ALA A 56 3.49 -8.55 -2.13
C ALA A 56 3.43 -9.53 -3.32
N THR A 57 3.91 -10.76 -3.12
CA THR A 57 3.97 -11.80 -4.17
C THR A 57 2.70 -12.64 -4.23
N SER A 58 1.92 -12.64 -3.15
CA SER A 58 0.61 -13.30 -3.04
C SER A 58 -0.36 -12.45 -2.19
N PRO A 59 -1.68 -12.69 -2.28
CA PRO A 59 -2.65 -12.05 -1.39
C PRO A 59 -2.33 -12.25 0.10
N GLU A 60 -1.94 -13.47 0.48
CA GLU A 60 -1.61 -13.85 1.85
C GLU A 60 -0.42 -13.03 2.36
N SER A 61 0.63 -12.92 1.54
CA SER A 61 1.80 -12.12 1.89
C SER A 61 1.51 -10.62 1.97
N ALA A 62 0.40 -10.13 1.39
CA ALA A 62 0.01 -8.72 1.46
C ALA A 62 -0.64 -8.36 2.79
N ILE A 63 -1.32 -9.32 3.43
CA ILE A 63 -2.07 -9.13 4.67
C ILE A 63 -1.33 -9.64 5.91
N GLU A 64 -0.19 -10.31 5.72
CA GLU A 64 0.69 -10.74 6.81
C GLU A 64 1.05 -9.56 7.70
N ASP A 65 0.77 -9.70 9.01
CA ASP A 65 0.95 -8.69 10.06
C ASP A 65 0.24 -7.34 9.82
N ALA A 66 -0.77 -7.29 8.94
CA ALA A 66 -1.51 -6.07 8.68
C ALA A 66 -2.42 -5.71 9.87
N ASP A 67 -2.32 -4.46 10.34
CA ASP A 67 -3.24 -3.87 11.33
C ASP A 67 -4.58 -3.49 10.66
N LEU A 68 -4.56 -3.25 9.34
CA LEU A 68 -5.72 -2.91 8.52
C LEU A 68 -5.61 -3.57 7.14
N ILE A 69 -6.70 -4.17 6.67
CA ILE A 69 -6.80 -4.76 5.33
C ILE A 69 -7.83 -3.98 4.52
N VAL A 70 -7.46 -3.61 3.29
CA VAL A 70 -8.31 -2.88 2.34
C VAL A 70 -8.37 -3.61 1.00
#